data_AF-A0A1X7U7T2-F1
#
_entry.id   AF-A0A1X7U7T2-F1
#
_cell.length_a   1.000
_cell.length_b   1.000
_cell.length_c   1.000
_cell.angle_alpha   90.00
_cell.angle_beta   90.00
_cell.angle_gamma   90.00
#
_symmetry.space_group_name_H-M   'P 1'
#
loop_
_entity.id
_entity.type
_entity.pdbx_description
1 polymer ?
#
loop_
_entity_poly.entity_id
_entity_poly.type
_entity_poly.pdbx_seq_one_letter_code
_entity_poly.pdbx_strand_id
1 'polypeptide(L)' 'GLVGYFVIGFEVPSYPVYYFSTSPQDTPTHWHQRIFFLNEPIQVQTGDLLCGFYKSKDCSRSLNIKIQM' A
#
# COMPACT_ATOMS: atom_id res chain seq x y z
N GLY A 1 -4.02 -3.75 -11.60
CA GLY A 1 -4.54 -3.25 -10.31
C GLY A 1 -3.42 -2.66 -9.50
N LEU A 2 -3.74 -1.97 -8.41
CA LEU A 2 -2.76 -1.46 -7.44
C LEU A 2 -2.84 -2.27 -6.16
N VAL A 3 -1.72 -2.37 -5.42
CA VAL A 3 -1.65 -3.05 -4.12
C VAL A 3 -1.16 -2.05 -3.08
N GLY A 4 -1.92 -1.89 -2.01
CA GLY A 4 -1.52 -1.13 -0.83
C GLY A 4 -1.11 -2.07 0.30
N TYR A 5 -0.02 -1.74 0.97
CA TYR A 5 0.47 -2.38 2.19
C TYR A 5 1.07 -1.30 3.11
N PHE A 6 1.44 -1.68 4.32
CA PHE A 6 2.06 -0.77 5.29
C PHE A 6 3.26 -1.39 5.97
N VAL A 7 4.13 -0.52 6.47
CA VAL A 7 5.27 -0.85 7.32
C VAL A 7 5.14 -0.02 8.60
N ILE A 8 5.41 -0.64 9.75
CA ILE A 8 5.48 0.03 11.05
C ILE A 8 6.93 -0.03 11.50
N GLY A 9 7.51 1.14 11.79
CA GLY A 9 8.80 1.27 12.44
C GLY A 9 8.63 1.43 13.95
N PHE A 10 9.47 0.75 14.73
CA PHE A 10 9.54 0.88 16.18
C PHE A 10 10.89 1.49 16.54
N GLU A 11 10.85 2.74 17.02
CA GLU A 11 12.02 3.45 17.51
C GLU A 11 12.16 3.25 19.02
N VAL A 12 13.27 2.65 19.43
CA VAL A 12 13.58 2.42 20.84
C VAL A 12 14.95 3.04 21.11
N PRO A 13 15.10 3.92 22.12
CA PRO A 13 16.38 4.51 22.45
C PRO A 13 17.45 3.42 22.66
N SER A 14 18.61 3.61 22.04
CA SER A 14 19.76 2.69 22.11
C SER A 14 19.60 1.35 21.39
N TYR A 15 18.54 1.15 20.60
CA TYR A 15 18.38 -0.02 19.74
C TYR A 15 18.22 0.37 18.26
N PRO A 16 18.55 -0.53 17.31
CA PRO A 16 18.19 -0.34 15.92
C PRO A 16 16.67 -0.20 15.75
N VAL A 17 16.24 0.53 14.73
CA VAL A 17 14.83 0.60 14.37
C VAL A 17 14.38 -0.79 13.91
N TYR A 18 13.34 -1.31 14.56
CA TYR A 18 12.71 -2.56 14.14
C TYR A 18 11.56 -2.26 13.20
N TYR A 19 11.40 -3.10 12.18
CA TYR A 19 10.34 -2.95 11.20
C TYR A 19 9.42 -4.17 11.21
N PHE A 20 8.13 -3.90 11.19
CA PHE A 20 7.10 -4.87 10.85
C PHE A 20 6.50 -4.48 9.51
N SER A 21 6.47 -5.40 8.56
CA SER A 21 6.00 -5.14 7.20
C SER A 21 4.86 -6.08 6.82
N THR A 22 3.94 -5.55 6.01
CA THR A 22 2.89 -6.32 5.34
C THR A 22 3.11 -6.40 3.83
N SER A 23 4.31 -6.04 3.35
CA SER A 23 4.70 -6.15 1.94
C SER A 23 4.47 -7.57 1.38
N PRO A 24 4.07 -7.70 0.11
CA PRO A 24 3.95 -9.02 -0.53
C PRO A 24 5.30 -9.76 -0.66
N GLN A 25 6.43 -9.07 -0.47
CA GLN A 25 7.76 -9.67 -0.51
C GLN A 25 8.28 -10.15 0.85
N ASP A 26 7.56 -9.83 1.93
CA ASP A 26 7.94 -10.20 3.30
C ASP A 26 7.09 -11.38 3.81
N THR A 27 7.43 -11.87 5.02
CA THR A 27 6.66 -12.94 5.68
C THR A 27 5.17 -12.57 5.78
N PRO A 28 4.25 -13.45 5.33
CA PRO A 28 2.81 -13.16 5.36
C PRO A 28 2.28 -12.84 6.77
N THR A 29 1.34 -11.89 6.83
CA THR A 29 0.68 -11.47 8.08
C THR A 29 -0.84 -11.59 7.93
N HIS A 30 -1.58 -11.62 9.05
CA HIS A 30 -3.05 -11.71 9.00
C HIS A 30 -3.72 -10.52 8.29
N TRP A 31 -3.05 -9.37 8.19
CA TRP A 31 -3.55 -8.20 7.46
C TRP A 31 -3.54 -8.40 5.94
N HIS A 32 -2.73 -9.34 5.42
CA HIS A 32 -2.48 -9.50 3.99
C HIS A 32 -2.13 -8.14 3.34
N GLN A 33 -2.57 -7.89 2.10
CA GLN A 33 -2.50 -6.61 1.42
C GLN A 33 -3.88 -6.15 0.95
N ARG A 34 -4.04 -4.86 0.68
CA ARG A 34 -5.26 -4.32 0.08
C ARG A 34 -5.10 -4.21 -1.43
N ILE A 35 -5.94 -4.92 -2.18
CA ILE A 35 -5.97 -4.83 -3.65
C ILE A 35 -6.99 -3.78 -4.08
N PHE A 36 -6.58 -2.89 -4.99
CA PHE A 36 -7.44 -1.94 -5.71
C PHE A 36 -7.50 -2.36 -7.17
N PHE A 37 -8.64 -2.94 -7.56
CA PHE A 37 -8.89 -3.30 -8.95
C PHE A 37 -9.12 -2.06 -9.79
N LEU A 38 -8.70 -2.13 -11.05
CA LEU A 38 -9.07 -1.15 -12.05
C LEU A 38 -10.37 -1.60 -12.68
N ASN A 39 -11.18 -0.64 -13.15
CA ASN A 39 -12.41 -0.98 -13.87
C ASN A 39 -12.09 -1.81 -15.12
N GLU A 40 -11.00 -1.47 -15.81
CA GLU A 40 -10.49 -2.21 -16.96
C GLU A 40 -8.97 -2.43 -16.83
N PRO A 41 -8.43 -3.54 -17.39
CA PRO A 41 -6.99 -3.75 -17.47
C PRO A 41 -6.32 -2.65 -18.29
N ILE A 42 -5.16 -2.19 -17.83
CA ILE A 42 -4.31 -1.28 -18.58
C ILE A 42 -3.15 -2.10 -19.15
N GLN A 43 -2.92 -2.02 -20.46
CA GLN A 43 -1.75 -2.61 -21.10
C GLN A 43 -0.53 -1.73 -20.79
N VAL A 44 0.56 -2.35 -20.35
CA VAL A 44 1.80 -1.64 -19.98
C VAL A 44 3.01 -2.35 -20.59
N GLN A 45 4.03 -1.58 -20.90
CA GLN A 45 5.33 -2.03 -21.41
C GLN A 45 6.46 -1.58 -20.48
N THR A 46 7.62 -2.23 -20.60
CA THR A 46 8.82 -1.81 -19.87
C THR A 46 9.20 -0.38 -20.27
N GLY A 47 9.27 0.51 -19.29
CA GLY A 47 9.56 1.93 -19.50
C GLY A 47 8.33 2.84 -19.41
N ASP A 48 7.12 2.28 -19.40
CA ASP A 48 5.91 3.07 -19.17
C ASP A 48 5.90 3.66 -17.75
N LEU A 49 5.53 4.93 -17.66
CA LEU A 49 5.36 5.63 -16.40
C LEU A 49 3.89 5.60 -15.98
N LEU A 50 3.61 4.94 -14.86
CA LEU A 50 2.30 5.00 -14.20
C LEU A 50 2.30 6.14 -13.19
N CYS A 51 1.52 7.18 -13.47
CA CYS A 51 1.31 8.30 -12.56
C CYS A 51 -0.09 8.27 -11.96
N GLY A 52 -0.25 8.91 -10.81
CA GLY A 52 -1.54 9.05 -10.16
C GLY A 52 -1.42 9.64 -8.78
N PHE A 53 -2.56 9.88 -8.14
CA PHE A 53 -2.66 10.29 -6.76
C PHE A 53 -3.79 9.52 -6.05
N TYR A 54 -3.60 9.29 -4.77
CA TYR A 54 -4.64 8.76 -3.90
C TYR A 54 -5.01 9.77 -2.82
N LYS A 55 -6.26 9.74 -2.40
CA LYS A 55 -6.76 10.50 -1.24
C LYS A 55 -7.52 9.55 -0.33
N SER A 56 -7.17 9.55 0.94
CA SER A 56 -7.99 8.95 1.98
C SER A 56 -8.96 10.00 2.51
N LYS A 57 -10.22 9.61 2.71
CA LYS A 57 -11.20 10.45 3.39
C LYS A 57 -11.31 10.00 4.85
N ASP A 58 -11.19 10.95 5.77
CA ASP A 58 -11.39 10.69 7.20
C ASP A 58 -12.82 10.25 7.48
N CYS A 59 -12.93 8.99 7.88
CA CYS A 59 -14.14 8.37 8.39
C CYS A 59 -13.71 7.51 9.57
N SER A 60 -14.27 7.75 10.76
CA SER A 60 -13.77 7.23 12.06
C SER A 60 -13.38 5.75 12.07
N ARG A 61 -14.02 4.91 11.25
CA ARG A 61 -13.77 3.46 11.17
C ARG A 61 -13.95 2.88 9.77
N SER A 62 -13.93 3.71 8.73
CA SER A 62 -14.10 3.24 7.36
C SER A 62 -12.99 3.80 6.49
N LEU A 63 -12.19 2.92 5.89
CA LEU A 63 -11.16 3.36 4.98
C LEU A 63 -11.77 3.61 3.60
N ASN A 64 -12.00 4.88 3.26
CA ASN A 64 -12.43 5.30 1.94
C ASN A 64 -11.23 5.90 1.18
N ILE A 65 -10.84 5.24 0.10
CA ILE A 65 -9.70 5.64 -0.74
C ILE A 65 -10.21 5.92 -2.14
N LYS A 66 -9.92 7.14 -2.63
CA LYS A 66 -10.10 7.51 -4.03
C LYS A 66 -8.75 7.52 -4.72
N ILE A 67 -8.62 6.78 -5.80
CA ILE A 67 -7.42 6.72 -6.64
C ILE A 67 -7.75 7.34 -7.99
N GLN A 68 -6.87 8.21 -8.47
CA GLN A 68 -6.91 8.77 -9.81
C GLN A 68 -5.55 8.51 -10.46
N MET A 69 -5.56 7.80 -11.58
CA MET A 69 -4.39 7.51 -12.41
C MET A 69 -4.53 8.25 -13.74
#